data_AF-A0A7V5KUE2-F1
#
_entry.id   AF-A0A7V5KUE2-F1
#
_cell.length_a   1.000
_cell.length_b   1.000
_cell.length_c   1.000
_cell.angle_alpha   90.00
_cell.angle_beta   90.00
_cell.angle_gamma   90.00
#
_symmetry.space_group_name_H-M   'P 1'
#
loop_
_entity.id
_entity.type
_entity.pdbx_description
1 polymer ?
#
loop_
_entity_poly.entity_id
_entity_poly.type
_entity_poly.pdbx_seq_one_letter_code
_entity_poly.pdbx_strand_id
1 'polypeptide(L)'
;AEDAGRLFDHLSGLGVEAMTVAAGFNYENADDQDSFLGRDGTKRLFREILRKPKKSWTFNHSGMYLDFLAGNREFACTPWGNPTRSLKGWQIPCYLLNDGYAASFKELMEQTNWDTYGVGNDPRCADCMVHCGFEPTAVLETVQHPFQALKVALRGPGR
;
A
#
# COMPACT_ATOMS: atom_id res chain seq x y z
N ALA A 1 -15.61 7.15 5.27
CA ALA A 1 -14.67 8.29 5.16
C ALA A 1 -14.69 9.20 6.40
N GLU A 2 -15.87 9.56 6.92
CA GLU A 2 -15.99 10.48 8.07
C GLU A 2 -15.27 9.97 9.33
N ASP A 3 -15.40 8.68 9.65
CA ASP A 3 -14.75 8.10 10.84
C ASP A 3 -13.22 8.12 10.74
N ALA A 4 -12.67 7.84 9.55
CA ALA A 4 -11.24 8.00 9.30
C ALA A 4 -10.81 9.46 9.49
N GLY A 5 -11.59 10.42 9.00
CA GLY A 5 -11.34 11.85 9.22
C GLY A 5 -11.34 12.23 10.70
N ARG A 6 -12.29 11.72 11.49
CA ARG A 6 -12.34 11.91 12.96
C ARG A 6 -11.12 11.31 13.66
N LEU A 7 -10.69 10.13 13.25
CA LEU A 7 -9.47 9.50 13.77
C LEU A 7 -8.23 10.35 13.45
N PHE A 8 -8.09 10.81 12.22
CA PHE A 8 -6.95 11.64 11.80
C PHE A 8 -6.92 12.97 12.55
N ASP A 9 -8.09 13.61 12.74
CA ASP A 9 -8.20 14.81 13.57
C ASP A 9 -7.73 14.59 15.00
N HIS A 10 -8.13 13.45 15.60
CA HIS A 10 -7.74 13.09 16.95
C HIS A 10 -6.23 12.88 17.06
N LEU A 11 -5.64 12.07 16.17
CA LEU A 11 -4.21 11.77 16.18
C LEU A 11 -3.35 13.02 15.93
N SER A 12 -3.76 13.88 14.98
CA SER A 12 -3.14 15.18 14.77
C SER A 12 -3.25 16.08 16.01
N GLY A 13 -4.39 16.07 16.70
CA GLY A 13 -4.61 16.83 17.94
C GLY A 13 -3.75 16.36 19.11
N LEU A 14 -3.36 15.09 19.13
CA LEU A 14 -2.40 14.52 20.09
C LEU A 14 -0.93 14.85 19.75
N GLY A 15 -0.66 15.43 18.58
CA GLY A 15 0.70 15.74 18.15
C GLY A 15 1.47 14.53 17.60
N VAL A 16 0.77 13.51 17.09
CA VAL A 16 1.41 12.41 16.34
C VAL A 16 2.11 13.00 15.11
N GLU A 17 3.39 12.65 14.92
CA GLU A 17 4.22 13.18 13.81
C GLU A 17 3.59 12.89 12.45
N ALA A 18 3.20 11.63 12.23
CA ALA A 18 2.60 11.17 10.98
C ALA A 18 1.89 9.82 11.14
N MET A 19 0.93 9.56 10.24
CA MET A 19 0.10 8.36 10.24
C MET A 19 0.45 7.44 9.05
N THR A 20 0.56 6.14 9.30
CA THR A 20 0.69 5.12 8.24
C THR A 20 -0.68 4.52 7.97
N VAL A 21 -1.17 4.61 6.74
CA VAL A 21 -2.49 4.14 6.30
C VAL A 21 -2.35 3.21 5.09
N ALA A 22 -3.15 2.15 5.07
CA ALA A 22 -3.14 1.21 3.96
C ALA A 22 -4.54 0.65 3.70
N ALA A 23 -4.72 0.13 2.49
CA ALA A 23 -5.87 -0.72 2.20
C ALA A 23 -5.83 -1.99 3.07
N GLY A 24 -6.99 -2.44 3.51
CA GLY A 24 -7.13 -3.78 4.08
C GLY A 24 -6.82 -4.83 3.01
N PHE A 25 -6.01 -5.82 3.34
CA PHE A 25 -5.75 -6.96 2.47
C PHE A 25 -6.74 -8.07 2.77
N ASN A 26 -7.53 -8.49 1.77
CA ASN A 26 -8.45 -9.61 1.93
C ASN A 26 -7.65 -10.91 1.85
N TYR A 27 -7.65 -11.67 2.94
CA TYR A 27 -7.11 -13.02 2.94
C TYR A 27 -8.23 -14.00 2.59
N GLU A 28 -8.00 -14.88 1.61
CA GLU A 28 -8.97 -15.91 1.21
C GLU A 28 -9.41 -16.79 2.38
N ASN A 29 -8.54 -16.97 3.37
CA ASN A 29 -8.80 -17.81 4.55
C ASN A 29 -9.31 -17.01 5.78
N ALA A 30 -9.65 -15.73 5.64
CA ALA A 30 -10.23 -14.97 6.74
C ALA A 30 -11.70 -15.36 6.97
N ASP A 31 -12.10 -15.51 8.23
CA ASP A 31 -13.50 -15.84 8.58
C ASP A 31 -14.48 -14.72 8.18
N ASP A 32 -14.03 -13.47 8.24
CA ASP A 32 -14.79 -12.29 7.83
C ASP A 32 -14.40 -11.89 6.40
N GLN A 33 -15.27 -12.23 5.43
CA GLN A 33 -15.10 -11.84 4.04
C GLN A 33 -15.84 -10.56 3.68
N ASP A 34 -16.79 -10.11 4.52
CA ASP A 34 -17.72 -9.03 4.20
C ASP A 34 -17.17 -7.63 4.57
N SER A 35 -16.24 -7.57 5.53
CA SER A 35 -15.62 -6.30 5.95
C SER A 35 -14.57 -5.79 4.95
N PHE A 36 -14.16 -6.60 3.97
CA PHE A 36 -13.16 -6.21 2.97
C PHE A 36 -13.80 -5.48 1.78
N LEU A 37 -13.35 -4.25 1.54
CA LEU A 37 -13.91 -3.37 0.51
C LEU A 37 -13.57 -3.77 -0.93
N GLY A 38 -12.60 -4.67 -1.11
CA GLY A 38 -11.96 -4.94 -2.40
C GLY A 38 -11.27 -3.71 -2.99
N ARG A 39 -10.64 -3.86 -4.16
CA ARG A 39 -9.87 -2.78 -4.81
C ARG A 39 -10.70 -1.54 -5.08
N ASP A 40 -11.89 -1.71 -5.66
CA ASP A 40 -12.75 -0.59 -6.06
C ASP A 40 -13.37 0.13 -4.87
N GLY A 41 -13.76 -0.61 -3.81
CA GLY A 41 -14.26 -0.02 -2.58
C GLY A 41 -13.16 0.75 -1.85
N THR A 42 -11.94 0.21 -1.80
CA THR A 42 -10.76 0.93 -1.29
C THR A 42 -10.53 2.23 -2.05
N LYS A 43 -10.53 2.20 -3.38
CA LYS A 43 -10.36 3.41 -4.22
C LYS A 43 -11.42 4.46 -3.92
N ARG A 44 -12.69 4.06 -3.80
CA ARG A 44 -13.78 4.98 -3.43
C ARG A 44 -13.55 5.59 -2.05
N LEU A 45 -13.23 4.77 -1.05
CA LEU A 45 -13.00 5.23 0.33
C LEU A 45 -11.85 6.24 0.41
N PHE A 46 -10.68 5.90 -0.14
CA PHE A 46 -9.52 6.79 -0.08
C PHE A 46 -9.74 8.06 -0.90
N ARG A 47 -10.43 8.00 -2.04
CA ARG A 47 -10.83 9.19 -2.79
C ARG A 47 -11.72 10.12 -1.96
N GLU A 48 -12.69 9.57 -1.22
CA GLU A 48 -13.54 10.37 -0.34
C GLU A 48 -12.77 11.01 0.82
N ILE A 49 -11.89 10.23 1.47
CA ILE A 49 -11.02 10.70 2.56
C ILE A 49 -10.11 11.83 2.07
N LEU A 50 -9.47 11.65 0.91
CA LEU A 50 -8.44 12.55 0.38
C LEU A 50 -9.00 13.67 -0.51
N ARG A 51 -10.32 13.77 -0.71
CA ARG A 51 -10.94 14.83 -1.52
C ARG A 51 -10.61 16.24 -1.03
N LYS A 52 -10.55 16.41 0.29
CA LYS A 52 -10.23 17.68 0.99
C LYS A 52 -9.42 17.38 2.25
N PRO A 53 -8.16 16.94 2.12
CA PRO A 53 -7.35 16.58 3.27
C PRO A 53 -7.02 17.84 4.06
N LYS A 54 -7.05 17.75 5.39
CA LYS A 54 -6.64 18.86 6.24
C LYS A 54 -5.11 18.95 6.28
N LYS A 55 -4.57 20.16 6.34
CA LYS A 55 -3.11 20.38 6.43
C LYS A 55 -2.48 19.77 7.69
N SER A 56 -3.27 19.54 8.73
CA SER A 56 -2.84 18.89 9.98
C SER A 56 -2.68 17.38 9.83
N TRP A 57 -3.23 16.77 8.78
CA TRP A 57 -3.10 15.34 8.55
C TRP A 57 -1.77 15.07 7.84
N THR A 58 -0.81 14.56 8.59
CA THR A 58 0.48 14.13 8.06
C THR A 58 0.48 12.62 7.88
N PHE A 59 0.90 12.13 6.71
CA PHE A 59 0.99 10.70 6.41
C PHE A 59 2.43 10.29 6.13
N ASN A 60 2.81 9.08 6.59
CA ASN A 60 4.12 8.45 6.31
C ASN A 60 4.13 7.79 4.91
N HIS A 61 3.64 8.51 3.91
CA HIS A 61 3.45 7.99 2.56
C HIS A 61 3.87 9.03 1.53
N SER A 62 4.40 8.54 0.41
CA SER A 62 4.56 9.38 -0.78
C SER A 62 3.19 9.84 -1.28
N GLY A 63 3.15 11.06 -1.83
CA GLY A 63 1.94 11.56 -2.48
C GLY A 63 1.48 10.63 -3.61
N MET A 64 2.43 9.98 -4.30
CA MET A 64 2.16 9.02 -5.38
C MET A 64 1.41 7.78 -4.87
N TYR A 65 1.76 7.23 -3.71
CA TYR A 65 1.03 6.11 -3.12
C TYR A 65 -0.38 6.52 -2.68
N LEU A 66 -0.55 7.70 -2.07
CA LEU A 66 -1.88 8.21 -1.70
C LEU A 66 -2.77 8.46 -2.94
N ASP A 67 -2.18 8.93 -4.04
CA ASP A 67 -2.88 9.13 -5.32
C ASP A 67 -3.30 7.79 -5.97
N PHE A 68 -2.45 6.77 -5.84
CA PHE A 68 -2.78 5.38 -6.19
C PHE A 68 -3.92 4.82 -5.34
N LEU A 69 -3.88 4.99 -4.01
CA LEU A 69 -4.97 4.58 -3.12
C LEU A 69 -6.29 5.27 -3.47
N ALA A 70 -6.26 6.53 -3.88
CA ALA A 70 -7.42 7.26 -4.38
C ALA A 70 -7.89 6.82 -5.78
N GLY A 71 -7.22 5.84 -6.39
CA GLY A 71 -7.57 5.26 -7.69
C GLY A 71 -7.34 6.18 -8.88
N ASN A 72 -6.41 7.13 -8.78
CA ASN A 72 -6.03 8.02 -9.88
C ASN A 72 -4.88 7.45 -10.73
N ARG A 73 -4.29 6.35 -10.27
CA ARG A 73 -3.15 5.67 -10.87
C ARG A 73 -3.26 4.18 -10.68
N GLU A 74 -2.59 3.45 -11.56
CA GLU A 74 -2.33 2.02 -11.40
C GLU A 74 -0.83 1.82 -11.25
N PHE A 75 -0.44 0.92 -10.36
CA PHE A 75 0.93 0.52 -10.14
C PHE A 75 1.03 -1.00 -10.22
N ALA A 76 2.18 -1.49 -10.68
CA ALA A 76 2.57 -2.88 -10.46
C ALA A 76 3.14 -3.00 -9.05
N CYS A 77 2.87 -4.10 -8.37
CA CYS A 77 3.45 -4.35 -7.04
C CYS A 77 4.98 -4.54 -7.18
N THR A 78 5.74 -4.06 -6.20
CA THR A 78 7.14 -4.41 -5.99
C THR A 78 7.23 -5.40 -4.83
N PRO A 79 6.94 -6.70 -5.04
CA PRO A 79 6.76 -7.68 -3.95
C PRO A 79 8.04 -7.90 -3.11
N TRP A 80 9.21 -7.67 -3.69
CA TRP A 80 10.51 -7.74 -3.01
C TRP A 80 10.88 -6.47 -2.24
N GLY A 81 10.07 -5.42 -2.28
CA GLY A 81 10.39 -4.10 -1.72
C GLY A 81 10.39 -4.05 -0.19
N ASN A 82 9.74 -5.01 0.48
CA ASN A 82 9.72 -5.12 1.93
C ASN A 82 9.89 -6.58 2.38
N PRO A 83 11.12 -7.12 2.31
CA PRO A 83 11.41 -8.51 2.67
C PRO A 83 11.25 -8.70 4.19
N THR A 84 10.58 -9.78 4.59
CA THR A 84 10.28 -10.05 6.00
C THR A 84 10.99 -11.30 6.49
N ARG A 85 11.71 -11.18 7.62
CA ARG A 85 12.37 -12.30 8.29
C ARG A 85 11.67 -12.62 9.60
N SER A 86 11.35 -13.88 9.80
CA SER A 86 10.77 -14.42 11.04
C SER A 86 11.69 -15.48 11.64
N LEU A 87 11.27 -16.09 12.76
CA LEU A 87 11.95 -17.24 13.35
C LEU A 87 12.07 -18.44 12.40
N LYS A 88 11.19 -18.54 11.40
CA LYS A 88 11.19 -19.63 10.40
C LYS A 88 12.10 -19.36 9.19
N GLY A 89 12.64 -18.15 9.06
CA GLY A 89 13.45 -17.72 7.92
C GLY A 89 12.89 -16.49 7.21
N TRP A 90 13.35 -16.25 5.98
CA TRP A 90 12.91 -15.17 5.10
C TRP A 90 11.64 -15.59 4.37
N GLN A 91 10.52 -14.91 4.61
CA GLN A 91 9.22 -15.31 4.09
C GLN A 91 9.08 -15.08 2.58
N ILE A 92 8.54 -16.07 1.88
CA ILE A 92 8.34 -16.07 0.42
C ILE A 92 6.83 -15.88 0.10
N PRO A 93 6.47 -15.14 -0.97
CA PRO A 93 7.26 -14.05 -1.55
C PRO A 93 7.25 -12.80 -0.67
N CYS A 94 6.17 -12.60 0.10
CA CYS A 94 5.93 -11.41 0.91
C CYS A 94 5.26 -11.80 2.23
N TYR A 95 5.20 -10.85 3.17
CA TYR A 95 4.68 -11.14 4.51
C TYR A 95 3.17 -11.46 4.54
N LEU A 96 2.43 -11.20 3.45
CA LEU A 96 1.00 -11.50 3.33
C LEU A 96 0.74 -12.95 2.86
N LEU A 97 1.39 -13.40 1.79
CA LEU A 97 1.05 -14.68 1.15
C LEU A 97 1.65 -15.91 1.83
N ASN A 98 2.88 -15.81 2.35
CA ASN A 98 3.54 -16.86 3.12
C ASN A 98 3.58 -18.26 2.46
N ASP A 99 4.10 -18.34 1.24
CA ASP A 99 4.27 -19.60 0.50
C ASP A 99 5.43 -20.47 1.00
N GLY A 100 6.24 -19.95 1.93
CA GLY A 100 7.35 -20.68 2.53
C GLY A 100 8.41 -19.76 3.13
N TYR A 101 9.58 -20.34 3.43
CA TYR A 101 10.71 -19.61 4.00
C TYR A 101 12.02 -20.00 3.32
N ALA A 102 12.80 -19.00 2.92
CA ALA A 102 14.19 -19.15 2.50
C ALA A 102 15.13 -19.06 3.73
N ALA A 103 16.23 -19.81 3.72
CA ALA A 103 17.19 -19.82 4.81
C ALA A 103 18.06 -18.54 4.83
N SER A 104 18.23 -17.88 3.69
CA SER A 104 18.99 -16.64 3.56
C SER A 104 18.30 -15.60 2.70
N PHE A 105 18.70 -14.32 2.87
CA PHE A 105 18.19 -13.23 2.03
C PHE A 105 18.56 -13.43 0.56
N LYS A 106 19.77 -13.94 0.29
CA LYS A 106 20.23 -14.24 -1.07
C LYS A 106 19.32 -15.26 -1.74
N GLU A 107 18.99 -16.34 -1.03
CA GLU A 107 18.07 -17.37 -1.50
C GLU A 107 16.66 -16.80 -1.77
N LEU A 108 16.12 -15.98 -0.85
CA LEU A 108 14.84 -15.28 -1.08
C LEU A 108 14.89 -14.49 -2.40
N MET A 109 15.92 -13.70 -2.61
CA MET A 109 16.01 -12.80 -3.77
C MET A 109 16.23 -13.55 -5.09
N GLU A 110 17.07 -14.58 -5.10
CA GLU A 110 17.48 -15.29 -6.32
C GLU A 110 16.55 -16.44 -6.72
N GLN A 111 15.87 -17.08 -5.76
CA GLN A 111 15.06 -18.27 -6.03
C GLN A 111 13.55 -17.99 -6.06
N THR A 112 13.10 -16.83 -5.58
CA THR A 112 11.70 -16.43 -5.69
C THR A 112 11.41 -15.92 -7.09
N ASN A 113 10.41 -16.50 -7.76
CA ASN A 113 9.93 -16.02 -9.06
C ASN A 113 9.03 -14.78 -8.88
N TRP A 114 9.64 -13.62 -8.69
CA TRP A 114 8.95 -12.36 -8.35
C TRP A 114 7.88 -11.95 -9.38
N ASP A 115 8.10 -12.25 -10.66
CA ASP A 115 7.22 -11.84 -11.75
C ASP A 115 5.86 -12.56 -11.74
N THR A 116 5.76 -13.68 -10.99
CA THR A 116 4.49 -14.40 -10.83
C THR A 116 3.54 -13.76 -9.82
N TYR A 117 4.02 -12.78 -9.03
CA TYR A 117 3.23 -12.14 -7.98
C TYR A 117 2.76 -10.74 -8.38
N GLY A 118 1.71 -10.28 -7.72
CA GLY A 118 1.10 -8.96 -7.94
C GLY A 118 -0.21 -9.02 -8.70
N VAL A 119 -0.89 -7.87 -8.74
CA VAL A 119 -2.20 -7.71 -9.40
C VAL A 119 -2.08 -8.10 -10.87
N GLY A 120 -2.95 -9.00 -11.33
CA GLY A 120 -2.95 -9.51 -12.70
C GLY A 120 -2.06 -10.74 -12.94
N ASN A 121 -1.17 -11.07 -12.01
CA ASN A 121 -0.27 -12.23 -12.10
C ASN A 121 -0.68 -13.35 -11.13
N ASP A 122 -1.01 -12.99 -9.88
CA ASP A 122 -1.47 -13.92 -8.83
C ASP A 122 -2.90 -13.56 -8.40
N PRO A 123 -3.87 -14.50 -8.46
CA PRO A 123 -5.25 -14.23 -8.06
C PRO A 123 -5.39 -13.73 -6.61
N ARG A 124 -4.51 -14.18 -5.70
CA ARG A 124 -4.49 -13.75 -4.29
C ARG A 124 -4.09 -12.29 -4.13
N CYS A 125 -3.50 -11.70 -5.15
CA CYS A 125 -3.09 -10.31 -5.19
C CYS A 125 -4.12 -9.40 -5.87
N ALA A 126 -5.25 -9.92 -6.38
CA ALA A 126 -6.19 -9.17 -7.22
C ALA A 126 -6.64 -7.84 -6.59
N ASP A 127 -6.92 -7.85 -5.28
CA ASP A 127 -7.38 -6.67 -4.54
C ASP A 127 -6.27 -5.94 -3.79
N CYS A 128 -5.02 -6.37 -3.91
CA CYS A 128 -3.93 -5.83 -3.10
C CYS A 128 -3.63 -4.37 -3.46
N MET A 129 -3.60 -3.52 -2.43
CA MET A 129 -3.17 -2.11 -2.51
C MET A 129 -2.31 -1.72 -1.30
N VAL A 130 -1.67 -2.69 -0.63
CA VAL A 130 -0.98 -2.47 0.64
C VAL A 130 0.37 -1.78 0.44
N HIS A 131 0.67 -0.80 1.30
CA HIS A 131 1.87 0.03 1.24
C HIS A 131 3.19 -0.77 1.09
N CYS A 132 3.31 -1.94 1.71
CA CYS A 132 4.55 -2.71 1.69
C CYS A 132 5.04 -3.11 0.29
N GLY A 133 4.12 -3.33 -0.66
CA GLY A 133 4.44 -3.65 -2.05
C GLY A 133 4.32 -2.45 -2.99
N PHE A 134 3.43 -1.50 -2.69
CA PHE A 134 3.12 -0.38 -3.59
C PHE A 134 3.81 0.94 -3.23
N GLU A 135 4.22 1.14 -1.99
CA GLU A 135 5.03 2.31 -1.59
C GLU A 135 6.42 2.27 -2.27
N PRO A 136 7.15 1.14 -2.32
CA PRO A 136 8.41 1.08 -3.06
C PRO A 136 8.22 1.44 -4.54
N THR A 137 7.14 0.96 -5.17
CA THR A 137 6.79 1.36 -6.54
C THR A 137 6.54 2.85 -6.64
N ALA A 138 5.73 3.41 -5.74
CA ALA A 138 5.40 4.83 -5.73
C ALA A 138 6.63 5.73 -5.52
N VAL A 139 7.59 5.30 -4.71
CA VAL A 139 8.88 5.99 -4.51
C VAL A 139 9.73 5.93 -5.77
N LEU A 140 9.86 4.77 -6.41
CA LEU A 140 10.57 4.64 -7.70
C LEU A 140 9.94 5.55 -8.76
N GLU A 141 8.61 5.56 -8.84
CA GLU A 141 7.85 6.42 -9.75
C GLU A 141 8.03 7.91 -9.46
N THR A 142 8.14 8.29 -8.19
CA THR A 142 8.44 9.68 -7.79
C THR A 142 9.79 10.14 -8.35
N VAL A 143 10.80 9.26 -8.32
CA VAL A 143 12.15 9.56 -8.81
C VAL A 143 12.19 9.55 -10.33
N GLN A 144 11.53 8.59 -10.98
CA GLN A 144 11.53 8.45 -12.44
C GLN A 144 10.67 9.52 -13.14
N HIS A 145 9.59 9.98 -12.51
CA HIS A 145 8.62 10.92 -13.09
C HIS A 145 8.42 12.16 -12.21
N PRO A 146 9.46 13.00 -12.01
CA PRO A 146 9.43 14.11 -11.06
C PRO A 146 8.37 15.17 -11.35
N PHE A 147 8.04 15.43 -12.63
CA PHE A 147 6.97 16.36 -13.00
C PHE A 147 5.58 15.84 -12.60
N GLN A 148 5.38 14.52 -12.63
CA GLN A 148 4.13 13.91 -12.19
C GLN A 148 4.02 13.98 -10.65
N ALA A 149 5.11 13.68 -9.95
CA ALA A 149 5.16 13.83 -8.50
C ALA A 149 4.91 15.28 -8.06
N LEU A 150 5.49 16.27 -8.75
CA LEU A 150 5.25 17.69 -8.49
C LEU A 150 3.77 18.06 -8.69
N LYS A 151 3.13 17.54 -9.74
CA LYS A 151 1.69 17.75 -9.98
C LYS A 151 0.85 17.23 -8.82
N VAL A 152 1.17 16.06 -8.27
CA VAL A 152 0.48 15.48 -7.10
C VAL A 152 0.74 16.31 -5.85
N ALA A 153 1.98 16.76 -5.61
CA ALA A 153 2.31 17.62 -4.48
C ALA A 153 1.55 18.96 -4.50
N LEU A 154 1.36 19.56 -5.69
CA LEU A 154 0.66 20.82 -5.85
C LEU A 154 -0.88 20.69 -5.79
N ARG A 155 -1.43 19.63 -6.37
CA ARG A 155 -2.89 19.44 -6.45
C ARG A 155 -3.47 18.67 -5.26
N GLY A 156 -2.62 17.95 -4.53
CA GLY A 156 -2.99 16.96 -3.53
C GLY A 156 -3.34 15.60 -4.15
N PRO A 157 -3.23 14.50 -3.38
CA PRO A 157 -3.71 13.19 -3.82
C PRO A 157 -5.23 13.18 -3.92
N GLY A 158 -5.81 12.41 -4.85
CA GLY A 158 -7.26 12.26 -4.96
C GLY A 158 -8.01 13.33 -5.77
N ARG A 159 -7.31 14.05 -6.67
CA ARG A 159 -7.89 15.04 -7.59
C ARG A 159 -7.56 14.81 -9.06
#